data_AF-A0A7X5U5K9-F1
#
_entry.id   AF-A0A7X5U5K9-F1
#
_cell.length_a   1.000
_cell.length_b   1.000
_cell.length_c   1.000
_cell.angle_alpha   90.00
_cell.angle_beta   90.00
_cell.angle_gamma   90.00
#
_symmetry.space_group_name_H-M   'P 1'
#
loop_
_entity.id
_entity.type
_entity.pdbx_description
1 polymer ?
#
loop_
_entity_poly.entity_id
_entity_poly.type
_entity_poly.pdbx_seq_one_letter_code
_entity_poly.pdbx_strand_id
1 'polypeptide(L)'
;MSELQDIIATAVEEELSLGGDPKSVASHVLSTLRDEKLAVVRVPDVQHKGPNDTNGTLLIKAARRAEDARYPVGGSNVGRAVAQVLREVAAAAAAD
;
A
#
# COMPACT_ATOMS: atom_id res chain seq x y z
N MET A 1 -17.65 4.36 7.71
CA MET A 1 -16.68 3.39 7.18
C MET A 1 -15.85 4.10 6.14
N SER A 2 -14.59 3.73 5.96
CA SER A 2 -13.79 4.28 4.86
C SER A 2 -14.21 3.62 3.55
N GLU A 3 -14.12 4.32 2.42
CA GLU A 3 -14.42 3.81 1.07
C GLU A 3 -13.81 2.42 0.79
N LEU A 4 -12.56 2.18 1.21
CA LEU A 4 -11.90 0.87 1.12
C LEU A 4 -12.60 -0.25 1.91
N GLN A 5 -13.16 0.07 3.08
CA GLN A 5 -13.91 -0.91 3.89
C GLN A 5 -15.19 -1.30 3.18
N ASP A 6 -15.85 -0.36 2.50
CA ASP A 6 -17.07 -0.62 1.75
C ASP A 6 -16.77 -1.51 0.53
N ILE A 7 -15.71 -1.22 -0.24
CA ILE A 7 -15.27 -2.07 -1.38
C ILE A 7 -14.97 -3.51 -0.92
N ILE A 8 -14.21 -3.67 0.16
CA ILE A 8 -13.88 -5.00 0.69
C ILE A 8 -15.14 -5.70 1.21
N ALA A 9 -16.01 -4.99 1.93
CA ALA A 9 -17.24 -5.56 2.48
C ALA A 9 -18.17 -6.06 1.37
N THR A 10 -18.35 -5.27 0.30
CA THR A 10 -19.15 -5.67 -0.87
C THR A 10 -18.56 -6.92 -1.53
N ALA A 11 -17.26 -6.96 -1.81
CA ALA A 11 -16.63 -8.14 -2.39
C ALA A 11 -16.80 -9.39 -1.49
N VAL A 12 -16.64 -9.23 -0.18
CA VAL A 12 -16.86 -10.33 0.78
C VAL A 12 -18.31 -10.82 0.76
N GLU A 13 -19.28 -9.90 0.77
CA GLU A 13 -20.71 -10.22 0.75
C GLU A 13 -21.12 -10.94 -0.53
N GLU A 14 -20.65 -10.46 -1.69
CA GLU A 14 -20.87 -11.10 -2.99
C GLU A 14 -20.40 -12.55 -2.99
N GLU A 15 -19.13 -12.79 -2.63
CA GLU A 15 -18.55 -14.15 -2.71
C GLU A 15 -19.18 -15.09 -1.67
N LEU A 16 -19.47 -14.62 -0.45
CA LEU A 16 -20.16 -15.42 0.56
C LEU A 16 -21.59 -15.78 0.15
N SER A 17 -22.30 -14.88 -0.55
CA SER A 17 -23.65 -15.13 -1.05
C SER A 17 -23.70 -16.24 -2.09
N LEU A 18 -22.58 -16.48 -2.79
CA LEU A 18 -22.39 -17.56 -3.75
C LEU A 18 -21.94 -18.88 -3.10
N GLY A 19 -21.78 -18.91 -1.77
CA GLY A 19 -21.30 -20.09 -1.04
C GLY A 19 -19.78 -20.27 -1.08
N GLY A 20 -19.03 -19.19 -1.36
CA GLY A 20 -17.57 -19.20 -1.39
C GLY A 20 -16.92 -19.58 -0.05
N ASP A 21 -15.75 -20.20 -0.14
CA ASP A 21 -14.88 -20.49 1.00
C ASP A 21 -13.92 -19.30 1.30
N PRO A 22 -13.18 -19.31 2.43
CA PRO A 22 -12.27 -18.21 2.77
C PRO A 22 -11.20 -17.91 1.71
N LYS A 23 -10.80 -18.89 0.89
CA LYS A 23 -9.79 -18.70 -0.16
C LYS A 23 -10.38 -18.02 -1.39
N SER A 24 -11.60 -18.39 -1.76
CA SER A 24 -12.36 -17.72 -2.83
C SER A 24 -12.67 -16.27 -2.45
N VAL A 25 -13.11 -16.00 -1.22
CA VAL A 25 -13.31 -14.63 -0.69
C VAL A 25 -12.03 -13.81 -0.79
N ALA A 26 -10.90 -14.37 -0.33
CA ALA A 26 -9.61 -13.67 -0.43
C ALA A 26 -9.22 -13.38 -1.89
N SER A 27 -9.51 -14.30 -2.81
CA SER A 27 -9.21 -14.14 -4.24
C SER A 27 -10.08 -13.05 -4.87
N HIS A 28 -11.38 -13.05 -4.58
CA HIS A 28 -12.34 -12.06 -5.08
C HIS A 28 -12.04 -10.65 -4.55
N VAL A 29 -11.73 -10.52 -3.26
CA VAL A 29 -11.29 -9.24 -2.68
C VAL A 29 -10.04 -8.72 -3.40
N LEU A 30 -9.05 -9.58 -3.67
CA LEU A 30 -7.84 -9.16 -4.38
C LEU A 30 -8.11 -8.73 -5.83
N SER A 31 -9.05 -9.39 -6.55
CA SER A 31 -9.45 -8.94 -7.89
C SER A 31 -10.21 -7.62 -7.85
N THR A 32 -11.16 -7.44 -6.94
CA THR A 32 -11.91 -6.17 -6.81
C THR A 32 -10.97 -5.02 -6.51
N LEU A 33 -10.00 -5.20 -5.59
CA LEU A 33 -8.99 -4.18 -5.33
C LEU A 33 -8.19 -3.84 -6.59
N ARG A 34 -7.82 -4.84 -7.40
CA ARG A 34 -7.09 -4.61 -8.65
C ARG A 34 -7.92 -3.84 -9.68
N ASP A 35 -9.20 -4.15 -9.81
CA ASP A 35 -10.12 -3.47 -10.74
C ASP A 35 -10.26 -1.99 -10.37
N GLU A 36 -10.29 -1.69 -9.07
CA GLU A 36 -10.28 -0.33 -8.50
C GLU A 36 -8.90 0.36 -8.53
N LYS A 37 -7.90 -0.25 -9.17
CA LYS A 37 -6.51 0.24 -9.23
C LYS A 37 -5.86 0.43 -7.84
N LEU A 38 -6.28 -0.38 -6.88
CA LEU A 38 -5.73 -0.47 -5.53
C LEU A 38 -4.78 -1.67 -5.42
N ALA A 39 -3.71 -1.49 -4.65
CA ALA A 39 -2.74 -2.54 -4.39
C ALA A 39 -2.47 -2.67 -2.89
N VAL A 40 -2.37 -3.91 -2.42
CA VAL A 40 -1.89 -4.22 -1.06
C VAL A 40 -0.38 -4.32 -1.12
N VAL A 41 0.32 -3.36 -0.51
CA VAL A 41 1.79 -3.33 -0.42
C VAL A 41 2.25 -3.53 1.00
N ARG A 42 3.46 -4.05 1.21
CA ARG A 42 4.03 -4.11 2.56
C ARG A 42 4.48 -2.71 2.92
N VAL A 43 4.16 -2.29 4.15
CA VAL A 43 4.71 -1.04 4.68
C VAL A 43 6.18 -1.31 5.01
N PRO A 44 7.14 -0.55 4.44
CA PRO A 44 8.55 -0.75 4.75
C PRO A 44 8.80 -0.35 6.21
N ASP A 45 9.68 -1.11 6.86
CA ASP A 45 10.15 -0.76 8.18
C ASP A 45 11.34 0.20 8.09
N VAL A 46 11.14 1.43 8.55
CA VAL A 46 12.12 2.51 8.44
C VAL A 46 12.76 2.72 9.80
N GLN A 47 14.02 2.33 9.94
CA GLN A 47 14.78 2.60 11.15
C GLN A 47 14.85 4.12 11.43
N HIS A 48 14.34 4.53 12.57
CA HIS A 48 14.27 5.94 12.98
C HIS A 48 14.75 6.16 14.41
N LYS A 49 15.36 7.32 14.66
CA LYS A 49 16.03 7.64 15.93
C LYS A 49 15.14 8.41 16.93
N GLY A 50 14.07 9.06 16.46
CA GLY A 50 13.21 9.89 17.29
C GLY A 50 12.05 9.10 17.92
N PRO A 51 11.63 9.43 19.16
CA PRO A 51 10.49 8.79 19.84
C PRO A 51 9.13 9.12 19.19
N ASN A 52 9.09 10.12 18.32
CA ASN A 52 7.88 10.58 17.62
C ASN A 52 7.92 10.29 16.11
N ASP A 53 9.00 9.69 15.61
CA ASP A 53 9.04 9.25 14.21
C ASP A 53 8.32 7.90 14.12
N THR A 54 7.61 7.70 13.01
CA THR A 54 6.98 6.43 12.64
C THR A 54 7.28 6.18 11.17
N ASN A 55 7.11 4.94 10.70
CA ASN A 55 7.21 4.64 9.27
C ASN A 55 6.33 5.57 8.43
N GLY A 56 5.09 5.84 8.89
CA GLY A 56 4.18 6.77 8.24
C GLY A 56 4.69 8.22 8.20
N THR A 57 5.16 8.77 9.33
CA THR A 57 5.63 10.17 9.34
C THR A 57 6.91 10.36 8.53
N LEU A 58 7.79 9.35 8.47
CA LEU A 58 9.00 9.40 7.64
C LEU A 58 8.69 9.27 6.15
N LEU A 59 7.77 8.39 5.75
CA LEU A 59 7.36 8.25 4.36
C LEU A 59 6.66 9.54 3.85
N ILE A 60 5.80 10.16 4.65
CA ILE A 60 5.15 11.44 4.28
C ILE A 60 6.19 12.56 4.13
N LYS A 61 7.14 12.68 5.07
CA LYS A 61 8.24 13.66 4.97
C LYS A 61 9.08 13.43 3.71
N ALA A 62 9.31 12.16 3.35
CA ALA A 62 10.03 11.79 2.14
C ALA A 62 9.26 12.17 0.87
N ALA A 63 7.97 11.84 0.81
CA ALA A 63 7.11 12.17 -0.33
C ALA A 63 7.06 13.68 -0.59
N ARG A 64 6.81 14.49 0.45
CA ARG A 64 6.79 15.96 0.33
C ARG A 64 8.12 16.51 -0.21
N ARG A 65 9.24 16.01 0.30
CA ARG A 65 10.57 16.40 -0.19
C ARG A 65 10.84 15.94 -1.63
N ALA A 66 10.29 14.80 -2.06
CA ALA A 66 10.41 14.34 -3.45
C ALA A 66 9.72 15.32 -4.41
N GLU A 67 8.52 15.73 -4.04
CA GLU A 67 7.67 16.67 -4.78
C GLU A 67 8.29 18.07 -4.82
N ASP A 68 8.70 18.59 -3.66
CA ASP A 68 9.23 19.95 -3.53
C ASP A 68 10.63 20.12 -4.16
N ALA A 69 11.50 19.09 -4.10
CA ALA A 69 12.94 19.26 -4.39
C ALA A 69 13.43 18.63 -5.71
N ARG A 70 12.58 18.01 -6.53
CA ARG A 70 12.98 17.28 -7.76
C ARG A 70 14.14 16.28 -7.54
N TYR A 71 14.19 15.65 -6.36
CA TYR A 71 15.23 14.72 -5.86
C TYR A 71 16.65 15.32 -5.69
N PRO A 72 17.35 15.08 -4.55
CA PRO A 72 17.34 13.83 -3.79
C PRO A 72 16.80 13.93 -2.34
N VAL A 73 15.98 12.94 -1.98
CA VAL A 73 15.19 12.92 -0.75
C VAL A 73 15.97 12.29 0.41
N GLY A 74 16.57 13.12 1.26
CA GLY A 74 17.05 12.73 2.59
C GLY A 74 18.22 11.74 2.62
N GLY A 75 18.67 11.40 3.83
CA GLY A 75 19.76 10.45 4.03
C GLY A 75 19.45 9.05 3.50
N SER A 76 20.48 8.23 3.32
CA SER A 76 20.44 6.92 2.63
C SER A 76 19.31 5.97 3.06
N ASN A 77 18.88 6.01 4.33
CA ASN A 77 17.79 5.17 4.84
C ASN A 77 16.41 5.52 4.27
N VAL A 78 16.11 6.81 4.13
CA VAL A 78 14.83 7.28 3.59
C VAL A 78 14.76 6.99 2.10
N GLY A 79 15.86 7.23 1.38
CA GLY A 79 15.98 6.86 -0.04
C GLY A 79 15.74 5.37 -0.28
N ARG A 80 16.24 4.49 0.60
CA ARG A 80 16.01 3.04 0.51
C ARG A 80 14.53 2.67 0.75
N ALA A 81 13.88 3.28 1.74
CA ALA A 81 12.47 3.01 2.03
C ALA A 81 11.55 3.46 0.88
N VAL A 82 11.76 4.67 0.34
CA VAL A 82 10.99 5.16 -0.81
C VAL A 82 11.21 4.28 -2.03
N ALA A 83 12.47 3.88 -2.31
CA ALA A 83 12.77 2.96 -3.40
C ALA A 83 12.09 1.59 -3.22
N GLN A 84 11.96 1.10 -1.97
CA GLN A 84 11.24 -0.13 -1.69
C GLN A 84 9.73 0.03 -1.96
N VAL A 85 9.08 1.10 -1.48
CA VAL A 85 7.66 1.37 -1.77
C VAL A 85 7.43 1.44 -3.28
N LEU A 86 8.26 2.20 -4.00
CA LEU A 86 8.12 2.34 -5.45
C LEU A 86 8.31 1.00 -6.18
N ARG A 87 9.24 0.14 -5.74
CA ARG A 87 9.42 -1.21 -6.31
C ARG A 87 8.24 -2.13 -6.01
N GLU A 88 7.71 -2.10 -4.79
CA GLU A 88 6.57 -2.94 -4.42
C GLU A 88 5.29 -2.50 -5.14
N VAL A 89 5.04 -1.20 -5.26
CA VAL A 89 3.95 -0.65 -6.07
C VAL A 89 4.15 -1.00 -7.54
N ALA A 90 5.35 -0.83 -8.09
CA ALA A 90 5.65 -1.19 -9.47
C ALA A 90 5.50 -2.70 -9.73
N ALA A 91 5.90 -3.57 -8.79
CA ALA A 91 5.71 -5.01 -8.90
C ALA A 91 4.23 -5.40 -8.84
N ALA A 92 3.44 -4.73 -7.99
CA ALA A 92 1.99 -4.93 -7.94
C ALA A 92 1.30 -4.44 -9.24
N ALA A 93 1.76 -3.34 -9.83
CA ALA A 93 1.24 -2.80 -11.09
C ALA A 93 1.73 -3.57 -12.34
N ALA A 94 2.87 -4.25 -12.27
CA ALA A 94 3.42 -5.05 -13.37
C ALA A 94 2.88 -6.49 -13.43
N ALA A 95 2.01 -6.88 -12.47
CA ALA A 95 1.30 -8.16 -12.50
C ALA A 95 0.04 -8.14 -13.39
N ASP A 96 -0.10 -7.11 -14.22
CA ASP A 96 -1.05 -6.97 -15.34
C ASP A 96 -0.63 -7.81 -16.56
#